data_AF-A0A6L4BCM8-F1
#
_entry.id   AF-A0A6L4BCM8-F1
#
_cell.length_a   1.000
_cell.length_b   1.000
_cell.length_c   1.000
_cell.angle_alpha   90.00
_cell.angle_beta   90.00
_cell.angle_gamma   90.00
#
_symmetry.space_group_name_H-M   'P 1'
#
loop_
_entity.id
_entity.type
_entity.pdbx_description
1 polymer ?
#
loop_
_entity_poly.entity_id
_entity_poly.type
_entity_poly.pdbx_seq_one_letter_code
_entity_poly.pdbx_strand_id
1 'polypeptide(L)'
;MNRLRTKDVKAYREQLVTKQGNTCALCKQELQASDAVLDHNHKTGYVRSALHRFCNTYLGAIENNIKRNKITEQQLSNILSNAQSYMQSQQDVLHPTYRTPEEKAERAKKRRKKRTNPVTTKRTNQ
;
A
#
# COMPACT_ATOMS: atom_id res chain seq x y z
N MET A 1 29.27 -8.77 18.34
CA MET A 1 28.13 -8.00 17.79
C MET A 1 28.16 -6.59 18.35
N ASN A 2 28.23 -5.56 17.51
CA ASN A 2 28.11 -4.17 17.96
C ASN A 2 26.62 -3.78 17.94
N ARG A 3 26.08 -3.28 19.06
CA ARG A 3 24.68 -2.89 19.20
C ARG A 3 24.59 -1.39 19.41
N LEU A 4 23.81 -0.72 18.56
CA LEU A 4 23.54 0.71 18.69
C LEU A 4 22.72 0.99 19.96
N ARG A 5 23.13 1.97 20.77
CA ARG A 5 22.35 2.39 21.94
C ARG A 5 21.19 3.28 21.48
N THR A 6 20.06 3.23 22.17
CA THR A 6 18.86 4.01 21.82
C THR A 6 19.15 5.51 21.68
N LYS A 7 19.99 6.07 22.57
CA LYS A 7 20.38 7.49 22.51
C LYS A 7 21.20 7.85 21.27
N ASP A 8 21.89 6.90 20.66
CA ASP A 8 22.74 7.10 19.49
C ASP A 8 21.96 6.93 18.18
N VAL A 9 20.71 6.44 18.22
CA VAL A 9 19.87 6.16 17.04
C VAL A 9 19.69 7.39 16.16
N LYS A 10 19.40 8.55 16.77
CA LYS A 10 19.19 9.80 16.04
C LYS A 10 20.45 10.21 15.27
N ALA A 11 21.58 10.27 15.96
CA ALA A 11 22.86 10.66 15.37
C ALA A 11 23.29 9.69 14.26
N TYR A 12 23.13 8.39 14.48
CA TYR A 12 23.46 7.37 13.48
C TYR A 12 22.58 7.47 12.23
N ARG A 13 21.28 7.71 12.42
CA ARG A 13 20.34 7.94 11.31
C ARG A 13 20.71 9.18 10.50
N GLU A 14 21.03 10.29 11.16
CA GLU A 14 21.46 11.53 10.49
C GLU A 14 22.74 11.30 9.67
N GLN A 15 23.72 10.58 10.23
CA GLN A 15 24.92 10.17 9.49
C GLN A 15 24.58 9.31 8.27
N LEU A 16 23.63 8.39 8.38
CA LEU A 16 23.19 7.57 7.23
C LEU A 16 22.51 8.41 6.16
N VAL A 17 21.65 9.37 6.52
CA VAL A 17 21.01 10.28 5.55
C VAL A 17 22.07 11.04 4.76
N THR A 18 23.09 11.60 5.43
CA THR A 18 24.20 12.28 4.75
C THR A 18 24.97 11.32 3.83
N LYS A 19 25.30 10.10 4.31
CA LYS A 19 25.99 9.09 3.49
C LYS A 19 25.18 8.63 2.28
N GLN A 20 23.86 8.67 2.37
CA GLN A 20 22.94 8.37 1.28
C GLN A 20 22.76 9.55 0.31
N GLY A 21 23.47 10.68 0.51
CA GLY A 21 23.30 11.88 -0.31
C GLY A 21 21.90 12.49 -0.16
N ASN A 22 21.37 12.50 1.08
CA ASN A 22 20.03 12.99 1.38
C ASN A 22 18.94 12.34 0.52
N THR A 23 19.09 11.04 0.22
CA THR A 23 18.17 10.30 -0.63
C THR A 23 17.68 9.05 0.10
N CYS A 24 16.37 8.78 0.03
CA CYS A 24 15.78 7.58 0.59
C CYS A 24 16.28 6.35 -0.14
N ALA A 25 16.81 5.37 0.60
CA ALA A 25 17.38 4.18 -0.02
C ALA A 25 16.34 3.31 -0.74
N LEU A 26 15.05 3.42 -0.40
CA LEU A 26 13.97 2.65 -1.02
C LEU A 26 13.37 3.35 -2.25
N CYS A 27 12.73 4.51 -2.08
CA CYS A 27 12.04 5.19 -3.19
C CYS A 27 12.95 6.10 -4.05
N LYS A 28 14.21 6.30 -3.64
CA LYS A 28 15.19 7.15 -4.33
C LYS A 28 14.81 8.64 -4.44
N GLN A 29 13.87 9.11 -3.63
CA GLN A 29 13.51 10.52 -3.53
C GLN A 29 14.29 11.21 -2.40
N GLU A 30 14.35 12.53 -2.44
CA GLU A 30 14.99 13.35 -1.42
C GLU A 30 14.45 13.02 -0.01
N LEU A 31 15.38 12.88 0.93
CA LEU A 31 15.12 12.49 2.31
C LEU A 31 15.74 13.50 3.26
N GLN A 32 14.87 14.24 3.93
CA GLN A 32 15.26 15.15 5.00
C GLN A 32 15.51 14.38 6.30
N ALA A 33 16.54 14.76 7.05
CA ALA A 33 16.91 14.11 8.30
C ALA A 33 15.81 14.13 9.36
N SER A 34 14.96 15.17 9.35
CA SER A 34 13.77 15.30 10.22
C SER A 34 12.72 14.21 9.97
N ASP A 35 12.59 13.75 8.72
CA ASP A 35 11.57 12.79 8.29
C ASP A 35 12.08 11.36 8.13
N ALA A 36 13.38 11.17 8.26
CA ALA A 36 14.02 9.88 8.16
C ALA A 36 13.65 8.95 9.33
N VAL A 37 13.59 7.65 9.06
CA VAL A 37 13.54 6.58 10.06
C VAL A 37 14.66 5.57 9.81
N LEU A 38 15.10 4.89 10.86
CA LEU A 38 16.15 3.90 10.80
C LEU A 38 15.54 2.51 10.52
N ASP A 39 15.70 2.02 9.29
CA ASP A 39 15.21 0.71 8.86
C ASP A 39 16.20 -0.40 9.23
N HIS A 40 15.69 -1.58 9.58
CA HIS A 40 16.50 -2.75 9.93
C HIS A 40 15.84 -4.04 9.48
N ASN A 41 16.65 -5.06 9.27
CA ASN A 41 16.14 -6.38 8.92
C ASN A 41 15.52 -7.07 10.14
N HIS A 42 14.22 -7.34 10.11
CA HIS A 42 13.50 -7.97 11.22
C HIS A 42 13.92 -9.43 11.52
N LYS A 43 14.63 -10.10 10.60
CA LYS A 43 15.16 -11.46 10.83
C LYS A 43 16.53 -11.46 11.49
N THR A 44 17.42 -10.55 11.08
CA THR A 44 18.83 -10.54 11.53
C THR A 44 19.13 -9.45 12.55
N GLY A 45 18.27 -8.44 12.67
CA GLY A 45 18.45 -7.28 13.55
C GLY A 45 19.43 -6.22 13.03
N TYR A 46 20.06 -6.43 11.87
CA TYR A 46 21.02 -5.47 11.31
C TYR A 46 20.32 -4.29 10.64
N VAL A 47 20.81 -3.08 10.90
CA VAL A 47 20.37 -1.85 10.23
C VAL A 47 20.59 -1.98 8.71
N ARG A 48 19.61 -1.54 7.93
CA ARG A 48 19.68 -1.50 6.46
C ARG A 48 20.06 -0.09 5.98
N SER A 49 19.23 0.90 6.28
CA SER A 49 19.38 2.27 5.76
C SER A 49 18.44 3.26 6.48
N ALA A 50 18.55 4.55 6.13
CA ALA A 50 17.56 5.56 6.47
C ALA A 50 16.50 5.67 5.35
N LEU A 51 15.22 5.60 5.72
CA LEU A 51 14.07 5.66 4.81
C LEU A 51 13.09 6.78 5.19
N HIS A 52 12.18 7.16 4.28
CA HIS A 52 10.98 7.89 4.69
C HIS A 52 10.10 7.02 5.59
N ARG A 53 9.33 7.66 6.48
CA ARG A 53 8.32 6.99 7.31
C ARG A 53 7.37 6.09 6.51
N PHE A 54 6.81 6.62 5.42
CA PHE A 54 5.86 5.85 4.60
C PHE A 54 6.54 4.67 3.88
N CYS A 55 7.77 4.85 3.38
CA CYS A 55 8.56 3.77 2.78
C CYS A 55 8.77 2.61 3.77
N ASN A 56 9.17 2.94 4.99
CA ASN A 56 9.39 1.97 6.05
C ASN A 56 8.11 1.22 6.42
N THR A 57 7.00 1.93 6.62
CA THR A 57 5.70 1.31 6.91
C THR A 57 5.23 0.41 5.77
N TYR A 58 5.37 0.85 4.52
CA TYR A 58 4.96 0.08 3.35
C TYR A 58 5.80 -1.20 3.19
N LEU A 59 7.12 -1.10 3.34
CA LEU A 59 8.01 -2.27 3.32
C LEU A 59 7.66 -3.27 4.43
N GLY A 60 7.42 -2.78 5.66
CA GLY A 60 6.97 -3.63 6.77
C GLY A 60 5.64 -4.32 6.48
N ALA A 61 4.70 -3.64 5.81
CA ALA A 61 3.45 -4.26 5.37
C ALA A 61 3.69 -5.38 4.36
N ILE A 62 4.59 -5.19 3.39
CA ILE A 62 4.96 -6.22 2.41
C ILE A 62 5.56 -7.44 3.12
N GLU A 63 6.54 -7.24 4.00
CA GLU A 63 7.21 -8.32 4.73
C GLU A 63 6.24 -9.11 5.63
N ASN A 64 5.35 -8.42 6.35
CA ASN A 64 4.38 -9.05 7.25
C ASN A 64 3.29 -9.83 6.50
N ASN A 65 2.91 -9.39 5.30
CA ASN A 65 1.85 -10.03 4.52
C ASN A 65 2.28 -11.37 3.90
N ILE A 66 3.58 -11.69 3.84
CA ILE A 66 4.07 -13.01 3.37
C ILE A 66 3.40 -14.13 4.15
N LYS A 67 3.49 -14.08 5.49
CA LYS A 67 2.91 -15.09 6.39
C LYS A 67 1.38 -15.07 6.33
N ARG A 68 0.77 -13.87 6.32
CA ARG A 68 -0.69 -13.70 6.29
C ARG A 68 -1.32 -14.32 5.04
N ASN A 69 -0.67 -14.16 3.90
CA ASN A 69 -1.16 -14.64 2.60
C ASN A 69 -0.64 -16.04 2.24
N LYS A 70 0.15 -16.67 3.12
CA LYS A 70 0.71 -18.02 2.93
C LYS A 70 1.51 -18.16 1.63
N ILE A 71 2.25 -17.12 1.24
CA ILE A 71 3.15 -17.14 0.08
C ILE A 71 4.60 -17.35 0.51
N THR A 72 5.43 -17.86 -0.39
CA THR A 72 6.87 -18.04 -0.17
C THR A 72 7.65 -16.77 -0.49
N GLU A 73 8.90 -16.68 0.00
CA GLU A 73 9.81 -15.58 -0.35
C GLU A 73 10.09 -15.51 -1.85
N GLN A 74 10.17 -16.66 -2.53
CA GLN A 74 10.32 -16.71 -3.98
C GLN A 74 9.11 -16.14 -4.70
N GLN A 75 7.89 -16.47 -4.25
CA GLN A 75 6.67 -15.90 -4.80
C GLN A 75 6.63 -14.39 -4.61
N LEU A 76 7.00 -13.88 -3.42
CA LEU A 76 7.09 -12.44 -3.19
C LEU A 76 8.07 -11.78 -4.15
N SER A 77 9.28 -12.35 -4.31
CA SER A 77 10.29 -11.82 -5.23
C SER A 77 9.77 -11.70 -6.66
N ASN A 78 9.09 -12.74 -7.15
CA ASN A 78 8.47 -12.75 -8.47
C ASN A 78 7.35 -11.71 -8.57
N ILE A 79 6.51 -11.56 -7.54
CA ILE A 79 5.44 -10.55 -7.51
C ILE A 79 6.05 -9.14 -7.60
N LEU A 80 7.01 -8.80 -6.74
CA LEU A 80 7.61 -7.46 -6.71
C LEU A 80 8.32 -7.11 -8.03
N SER A 81 8.98 -8.09 -8.65
CA SER A 81 9.69 -7.88 -9.92
C SER A 81 8.74 -7.65 -11.10
N ASN A 82 7.54 -8.25 -11.09
CA ASN A 82 6.59 -8.18 -12.20
C ASN A 82 5.44 -7.18 -11.98
N ALA A 83 5.22 -6.74 -10.73
CA ALA A 83 4.04 -5.95 -10.35
C ALA A 83 3.91 -4.66 -11.14
N GLN A 84 5.00 -3.91 -11.34
CA GLN A 84 4.98 -2.65 -12.07
C GLN A 84 4.42 -2.83 -13.49
N SER A 85 4.96 -3.80 -14.24
CA SER A 85 4.52 -4.10 -15.61
C SER A 85 3.10 -4.66 -15.63
N TYR A 86 2.77 -5.55 -14.70
CA TYR A 86 1.43 -6.15 -14.62
C TYR A 86 0.34 -5.09 -14.35
N MET A 87 0.61 -4.12 -13.46
CA MET A 87 -0.32 -3.02 -13.15
C MET A 87 -0.61 -2.10 -14.34
N GLN A 88 0.27 -2.08 -15.34
CA GLN A 88 0.09 -1.31 -16.57
C GLN A 88 -0.58 -2.13 -17.69
N SER A 89 -0.74 -3.44 -17.48
CA SER A 89 -1.37 -4.34 -18.44
C SER A 89 -2.88 -4.41 -18.23
N GLN A 90 -3.63 -4.59 -19.32
CA GLN A 90 -5.06 -4.86 -19.28
C GLN A 90 -5.47 -5.72 -20.47
N GLN A 91 -6.60 -6.42 -20.32
CA GLN A 91 -7.27 -7.10 -21.41
C GLN A 91 -8.46 -6.25 -21.86
N ASP A 92 -8.86 -6.39 -23.11
CA ASP A 92 -10.01 -5.66 -23.68
C ASP A 92 -11.35 -6.31 -23.30
N VAL A 93 -11.51 -6.63 -22.02
CA VAL A 93 -12.72 -7.26 -21.47
C VAL A 93 -13.00 -6.68 -20.09
N LEU A 94 -14.22 -6.16 -19.92
CA LEU A 94 -14.67 -5.62 -18.64
C LEU A 94 -15.05 -6.73 -17.66
N HIS A 95 -14.66 -6.58 -16.39
CA HIS A 95 -15.08 -7.49 -15.32
C HIS A 95 -16.59 -7.36 -15.07
N PRO A 96 -17.38 -8.44 -14.90
CA PRO A 96 -18.84 -8.39 -14.78
C PRO A 96 -19.39 -7.52 -13.63
N THR A 97 -18.60 -7.30 -12.59
CA THR A 97 -19.01 -6.43 -11.45
C THR A 97 -18.73 -4.96 -11.69
N TYR A 98 -17.88 -4.64 -12.67
CA TYR A 98 -17.66 -3.27 -13.09
C TYR A 98 -18.89 -2.79 -13.85
N ARG A 99 -19.30 -1.56 -13.55
CA ARG A 99 -20.36 -0.87 -14.30
C ARG A 99 -19.79 0.34 -14.96
N THR A 100 -20.09 0.51 -16.24
CA THR A 100 -19.70 1.71 -16.97
C THR A 100 -20.38 2.95 -16.36
N PRO A 101 -19.86 4.15 -16.61
CA PRO A 101 -20.52 5.39 -16.20
C PRO A 101 -22.00 5.46 -16.63
N GLU A 102 -22.31 4.99 -17.84
CA GLU A 102 -23.65 4.96 -18.42
C GLU A 102 -24.57 4.01 -17.65
N GLU A 103 -24.10 2.79 -17.35
CA GLU A 103 -24.85 1.80 -16.58
C GLU A 103 -25.10 2.28 -15.14
N LYS A 104 -24.10 2.94 -14.53
CA LYS A 104 -24.26 3.59 -13.21
C LYS A 104 -25.33 4.67 -13.27
N ALA A 105 -25.33 5.50 -14.31
CA ALA A 105 -26.32 6.56 -14.50
C ALA A 105 -27.74 6.01 -14.73
N GLU A 106 -27.90 4.97 -15.56
CA GLU A 106 -29.18 4.28 -15.73
C GLU A 106 -29.72 3.73 -14.42
N ARG A 107 -28.87 3.07 -13.64
CA ARG A 107 -29.28 2.51 -12.35
C ARG A 107 -29.70 3.60 -11.37
N ALA A 108 -29.01 4.74 -11.37
CA ALA A 108 -29.40 5.91 -10.57
C ALA A 108 -30.77 6.46 -11.02
N LYS A 109 -31.02 6.57 -12.34
CA LYS A 109 -32.32 6.96 -12.90
C LYS A 109 -33.43 5.99 -12.48
N LYS A 110 -33.22 4.68 -12.64
CA LYS A 110 -34.17 3.61 -12.22
C LYS A 110 -34.47 3.70 -10.72
N ARG A 111 -33.46 3.94 -9.87
CA ARG A 111 -33.63 4.14 -8.43
C ARG A 111 -34.43 5.42 -8.09
N ARG A 112 -34.16 6.54 -8.77
CA ARG A 112 -34.93 7.79 -8.59
C ARG A 112 -36.40 7.61 -8.97
N LYS A 113 -36.68 6.89 -10.07
CA LYS A 113 -38.04 6.56 -10.51
C LYS A 113 -38.80 5.69 -9.48
N LYS A 114 -38.12 4.71 -8.87
CA LYS A 114 -38.70 3.90 -7.79
C LYS A 114 -38.99 4.67 -6.49
N ARG A 115 -38.19 5.69 -6.17
CA ARG A 115 -38.40 6.54 -4.98
C ARG A 115 -39.55 7.54 -5.18
N THR A 116 -39.78 7.97 -6.41
CA THR A 116 -40.82 8.95 -6.76
C THR A 116 -42.18 8.31 -6.96
N ASN A 117 -42.25 7.02 -7.31
CA ASN A 117 -43.47 6.21 -7.28
C ASN A 117 -43.44 5.22 -6.11
N PRO A 118 -43.78 5.61 -4.88
CA PRO A 118 -44.01 4.63 -3.82
C PRO A 118 -45.24 3.82 -4.22
N VAL A 119 -45.06 2.54 -4.55
CA VAL A 119 -46.17 1.60 -4.66
C VAL A 119 -46.91 1.65 -3.33
N THR A 120 -48.13 2.15 -3.35
CA THR A 120 -49.06 2.13 -2.22
C THR A 120 -49.40 0.68 -1.91
N THR A 121 -48.59 0.00 -1.10
CA THR A 121 -49.00 -1.23 -0.43
C THR A 121 -50.01 -0.84 0.64
N LYS A 122 -51.29 -0.75 0.25
CA LYS A 122 -52.41 -0.77 1.19
C LYS A 122 -52.30 -2.09 1.97
N ARG A 123 -51.95 -2.01 3.26
CA ARG A 123 -52.20 -3.09 4.21
C ARG A 123 -53.72 -3.21 4.35
N THR A 124 -54.31 -4.19 3.68
CA THR A 124 -55.67 -4.66 4.00
C THR A 124 -55.59 -5.41 5.32
N ASN A 125 -56.05 -4.78 6.40
CA ASN A 125 -56.48 -5.49 7.60
C ASN A 125 -57.90 -5.98 7.36
N GLN A 126 -58.09 -7.29 7.35
CA GLN A 126 -59.32 -7.99 7.74
C GLN A 126 -58.89 -9.18 8.60
#